data_AF-A0AAC9ASF8-F1
#
_entry.id   AF-A0AAC9ASF8-F1
#
_cell.length_a   1.000
_cell.length_b   1.000
_cell.length_c   1.000
_cell.angle_alpha   90.00
_cell.angle_beta   90.00
_cell.angle_gamma   90.00
#
_symmetry.space_group_name_H-M   'P 1'
#
loop_
_entity.id
_entity.type
_entity.pdbx_description
1 polymer ?
#
loop_
_entity_poly.entity_id
_entity_poly.type
_entity_poly.pdbx_seq_one_letter_code
_entity_poly.pdbx_strand_id
1 'polypeptide(L)'
;MLEKKYDLGFFLTYGAPYDPFGSVVALCLSTFKNDVEGKLVTDAVNLDPLINAATAATGDQIEPTIQKVYDWLYDNDAIAPLVYVPSIWAHSKRVQGFTSPVTEYDMPYEKIVLAD
;
A
#
# COMPACT_ATOMS: atom_id res chain seq x y z
N MET A 1 10.59 10.38 15.54
CA MET A 1 10.41 10.82 14.14
C MET A 1 11.76 11.06 13.50
N LEU A 2 12.08 10.35 12.41
CA LEU A 2 13.23 10.65 11.57
C LEU A 2 13.23 12.14 11.19
N GLU A 3 14.39 12.80 11.24
CA GLU A 3 14.49 14.22 10.90
C GLU A 3 14.06 14.44 9.43
N LYS A 4 13.11 15.35 9.18
CA LYS A 4 12.65 15.76 7.84
C LYS A 4 13.68 16.66 7.15
N LYS A 5 14.90 16.16 6.95
CA LYS A 5 16.03 16.87 6.32
C LYS A 5 16.15 16.50 4.84
N TYR A 6 15.08 16.69 4.08
CA TYR A 6 15.03 16.44 2.65
C TYR A 6 13.96 17.33 1.99
N ASP A 7 14.17 17.69 0.72
CA ASP A 7 13.16 18.35 -0.09
C ASP A 7 12.21 17.33 -0.75
N LEU A 8 12.79 16.22 -1.23
CA LEU A 8 12.08 15.07 -1.81
C LEU A 8 12.66 13.77 -1.26
N GLY A 9 11.83 12.75 -1.09
CA GLY A 9 12.22 11.43 -0.59
C GLY A 9 11.41 10.31 -1.23
N PHE A 10 12.01 9.13 -1.31
CA PHE A 10 11.33 7.93 -1.81
C PHE A 10 10.79 7.09 -0.65
N PHE A 11 9.60 6.52 -0.86
CA PHE A 11 8.94 5.61 0.05
C PHE A 11 8.48 4.38 -0.71
N LEU A 12 8.38 3.25 -0.01
CA LEU A 12 7.68 2.05 -0.48
C LEU A 12 6.44 1.86 0.40
N THR A 13 5.32 1.50 -0.21
CA THR A 13 4.13 1.06 0.53
C THR A 13 4.37 -0.33 1.13
N TYR A 14 3.51 -0.73 2.06
CA TYR A 14 3.67 -1.99 2.80
C TYR A 14 3.33 -3.22 1.96
N GLY A 15 2.55 -3.07 0.90
CA GLY A 15 2.15 -4.16 0.03
C GLY A 15 1.06 -5.05 0.65
N ALA A 16 0.65 -6.07 -0.09
CA ALA A 16 -0.31 -7.05 0.41
C ALA A 16 0.33 -7.93 1.51
N PRO A 17 -0.41 -8.28 2.59
CA PRO A 17 -1.84 -8.07 2.79
C PRO A 17 -2.20 -6.81 3.61
N TYR A 18 -1.28 -5.86 3.77
CA TYR A 18 -1.45 -4.73 4.70
C TYR A 18 -2.12 -3.51 4.07
N ASP A 19 -1.99 -3.35 2.76
CA ASP A 19 -2.57 -2.22 2.02
C ASP A 19 -4.08 -2.38 1.77
N PRO A 20 -4.85 -1.27 1.70
CA PRO A 20 -4.37 0.12 1.70
C PRO A 20 -4.21 0.76 3.08
N PHE A 21 -4.91 0.28 4.12
CA PHE A 21 -4.97 0.98 5.40
C PHE A 21 -3.64 1.00 6.15
N GLY A 22 -2.83 -0.05 6.04
CA GLY A 22 -1.49 -0.09 6.63
C GLY A 22 -0.67 1.12 6.20
N SER A 23 -0.48 1.31 4.89
CA SER A 23 0.29 2.45 4.37
C SER A 23 -0.41 3.79 4.57
N VAL A 24 -1.73 3.89 4.35
CA VAL A 24 -2.45 5.17 4.49
C VAL A 24 -2.37 5.69 5.93
N VAL A 25 -2.57 4.84 6.93
CA VAL A 25 -2.47 5.26 8.34
C VAL A 25 -1.03 5.53 8.74
N ALA A 26 -0.11 4.60 8.44
CA ALA A 26 1.28 4.73 8.84
C ALA A 26 1.98 5.93 8.20
N LEU A 27 1.74 6.18 6.90
CA LEU A 27 2.51 7.14 6.12
C LEU A 27 1.79 8.49 5.94
N CYS A 28 0.46 8.55 6.05
CA CYS A 28 -0.32 9.76 5.73
C CYS A 28 -1.09 10.37 6.91
N LEU A 29 -1.45 9.59 7.94
CA LEU A 29 -2.18 10.12 9.09
C LEU A 29 -1.25 10.83 10.07
N SER A 30 -1.47 12.11 10.33
CA SER A 30 -0.56 12.94 11.13
C SER A 30 -0.52 12.55 12.60
N THR A 31 -1.62 12.02 13.13
CA THR A 31 -1.75 11.59 14.53
C THR A 31 -1.10 10.23 14.82
N PHE A 32 -0.93 9.38 13.80
CA PHE A 32 -0.24 8.10 13.97
C PHE A 32 1.27 8.34 14.04
N LYS A 33 1.91 7.98 15.16
CA LYS A 33 3.34 8.16 15.35
C LYS A 33 3.98 6.81 15.65
N ASN A 34 4.86 6.38 14.75
CA ASN A 34 5.73 5.24 14.93
C ASN A 34 7.18 5.71 14.81
N ASP A 35 8.06 5.21 15.67
CA ASP A 35 9.45 5.65 15.74
C ASP A 35 10.29 5.16 14.55
N VAL A 36 9.79 4.16 13.81
CA VAL A 36 10.44 3.61 12.61
C VAL A 36 10.00 4.25 11.30
N GLU A 37 8.95 5.07 11.30
CA GLU A 37 8.32 5.57 10.07
C GLU A 37 8.62 7.05 9.81
N GLY A 38 8.96 7.37 8.56
CA GLY A 38 8.78 8.70 7.98
C GLY A 38 7.33 8.91 7.55
N LYS A 39 6.97 10.15 7.18
CA LYS A 39 5.64 10.45 6.62
C LYS A 39 5.75 10.81 5.16
N LEU A 40 4.86 10.24 4.34
CA LEU A 40 4.74 10.54 2.92
C LEU A 40 4.07 11.91 2.71
N VAL A 41 2.99 12.16 3.45
CA VAL A 41 2.28 13.45 3.50
C VAL A 41 1.66 13.61 4.88
N THR A 42 1.54 14.84 5.40
CA THR A 42 0.82 15.13 6.64
C THR A 42 0.00 16.39 6.48
N ASP A 43 -1.32 16.28 6.55
CA ASP A 43 -2.23 17.42 6.63
C ASP A 43 -3.34 17.12 7.64
N ALA A 44 -3.16 17.64 8.85
CA ALA A 44 -4.06 17.42 9.97
C ALA A 44 -5.45 18.05 9.78
N VAL A 45 -5.58 19.05 8.89
CA VAL A 45 -6.82 19.80 8.69
C VAL A 45 -7.64 19.17 7.57
N ASN A 46 -7.00 18.77 6.47
CA ASN A 46 -7.71 18.35 5.26
C ASN A 46 -7.67 16.83 5.04
N LEU A 47 -6.54 16.17 5.30
CA LEU A 47 -6.36 14.75 4.97
C LEU A 47 -6.70 13.83 6.14
N ASP A 48 -6.25 14.16 7.35
CA ASP A 48 -6.51 13.34 8.55
C ASP A 48 -8.01 13.03 8.74
N PRO A 49 -8.96 13.98 8.56
CA PRO A 49 -10.40 13.67 8.68
C PRO A 49 -10.89 12.65 7.65
N LEU A 50 -10.35 12.69 6.42
CA LEU A 50 -10.72 11.75 5.35
C LEU A 50 -10.22 10.34 5.67
N ILE A 51 -8.98 10.22 6.14
CA ILE A 51 -8.40 8.95 6.56
C ILE A 51 -9.20 8.37 7.74
N ASN A 52 -9.48 9.19 8.77
CA ASN A 52 -10.26 8.74 9.92
C ASN A 52 -11.67 8.25 9.50
N ALA A 53 -12.35 8.99 8.62
CA ALA A 53 -13.64 8.57 8.08
C ALA A 53 -13.53 7.22 7.34
N ALA A 54 -12.50 7.03 6.51
CA ALA A 54 -12.29 5.78 5.78
C ALA A 54 -12.02 4.59 6.71
N THR A 55 -11.23 4.78 7.77
CA THR A 55 -10.96 3.71 8.76
C THR A 55 -12.17 3.37 9.63
N ALA A 56 -13.13 4.29 9.77
CA ALA A 56 -14.37 4.07 10.51
C ALA A 56 -15.51 3.52 9.62
N ALA A 57 -15.35 3.54 8.29
CA ALA A 57 -16.34 3.04 7.35
C ALA A 57 -16.48 1.52 7.45
N THR A 58 -17.66 1.01 7.12
CA THR A 58 -17.99 -0.42 7.20
C THR A 58 -18.67 -0.90 5.92
N GLY A 59 -18.41 -2.16 5.55
CA GLY A 59 -19.00 -2.82 4.38
C GLY A 59 -18.91 -1.96 3.12
N ASP A 60 -20.04 -1.78 2.44
CA ASP A 60 -20.15 -1.04 1.18
C ASP A 60 -19.80 0.45 1.29
N GLN A 61 -19.66 1.00 2.51
CA GLN A 61 -19.25 2.39 2.71
C GLN A 61 -17.73 2.59 2.63
N ILE A 62 -16.94 1.51 2.68
CA ILE A 62 -15.48 1.61 2.68
C ILE A 62 -14.99 2.22 1.35
N GLU A 63 -15.45 1.67 0.22
CA GLU A 63 -15.05 2.12 -1.12
C GLU A 63 -15.32 3.62 -1.36
N PRO A 64 -16.54 4.16 -1.23
CA PRO A 64 -16.79 5.58 -1.46
C PRO A 64 -16.10 6.49 -0.44
N THR A 65 -15.76 5.99 0.75
CA THR A 65 -15.09 6.80 1.77
C THR A 65 -13.59 6.87 1.54
N ILE A 66 -12.94 5.74 1.23
CA ILE A 66 -11.51 5.73 0.92
C ILE A 66 -11.20 6.42 -0.41
N GLN A 67 -12.16 6.41 -1.37
CA GLN A 67 -12.01 7.15 -2.61
C GLN A 67 -11.74 8.64 -2.38
N LYS A 68 -12.36 9.25 -1.36
CA LYS A 68 -12.12 10.68 -1.03
C LYS A 68 -10.67 10.94 -0.58
N VAL A 69 -10.00 9.96 0.02
CA VAL A 69 -8.57 10.05 0.35
C VAL A 69 -7.77 10.09 -0.95
N TYR A 70 -8.08 9.22 -1.91
CA TYR A 70 -7.39 9.18 -3.20
C TYR A 70 -7.64 10.44 -4.03
N ASP A 71 -8.88 10.92 -4.08
CA ASP A 71 -9.24 12.16 -4.78
C ASP A 71 -8.44 13.33 -4.19
N TRP A 72 -8.37 13.47 -2.87
CA TRP A 72 -7.60 14.53 -2.23
C TRP A 72 -6.10 14.43 -2.55
N LEU A 73 -5.53 13.23 -2.50
CA LEU A 73 -4.11 13.02 -2.83
C LEU A 73 -3.80 13.39 -4.29
N TYR A 74 -4.70 13.04 -5.20
CA TYR A 74 -4.56 13.30 -6.63
C TYR A 74 -4.78 14.77 -6.98
N ASP A 75 -5.90 15.36 -6.56
CA ASP A 75 -6.29 16.74 -6.91
C ASP A 75 -5.35 17.80 -6.35
N ASN A 76 -4.55 17.47 -5.32
CA ASN A 76 -3.58 18.37 -4.70
C ASN A 76 -2.13 18.06 -5.07
N ASP A 77 -1.88 17.13 -6.02
CA ASP A 77 -0.54 16.65 -6.37
C ASP A 77 0.29 16.27 -5.14
N ALA A 78 -0.37 15.72 -4.11
CA ALA A 78 0.20 15.58 -2.77
C ALA A 78 1.29 14.50 -2.71
N ILE A 79 1.27 13.57 -3.66
CA ILE A 79 2.23 12.47 -3.82
C ILE A 79 2.48 12.19 -5.31
N ALA A 80 3.63 11.60 -5.63
CA ALA A 80 4.00 11.20 -6.99
C ALA A 80 4.28 9.68 -7.05
N PRO A 81 3.25 8.83 -7.24
CA PRO A 81 3.45 7.40 -7.47
C PRO A 81 4.29 7.18 -8.74
N LEU A 82 5.36 6.39 -8.63
CA LEU A 82 6.31 6.20 -9.74
C LEU A 82 6.07 4.90 -10.49
N VAL A 83 6.14 3.78 -9.78
CA VAL A 83 6.03 2.43 -10.35
C VAL A 83 5.42 1.48 -9.32
N TYR A 84 4.74 0.44 -9.81
CA TYR A 84 4.46 -0.74 -9.00
C TYR A 84 5.69 -1.66 -9.00
N VAL A 85 6.09 -2.16 -7.81
CA VAL A 85 7.24 -3.07 -7.68
C VAL A 85 6.85 -4.47 -8.17
N PRO A 86 7.51 -5.04 -9.19
CA PRO A 86 7.16 -6.36 -9.71
C PRO A 86 7.64 -7.49 -8.79
N SER A 87 6.88 -8.59 -8.74
CA SER A 87 7.32 -9.88 -8.19
C SER A 87 7.70 -10.82 -9.35
N ILE A 88 8.90 -11.38 -9.33
CA ILE A 88 9.50 -12.09 -10.48
C ILE A 88 9.74 -13.55 -10.10
N TRP A 89 9.14 -14.45 -10.87
CA TRP A 89 9.26 -15.90 -10.70
C TRP A 89 9.76 -16.55 -11.99
N ALA A 90 10.46 -17.67 -11.83
CA ALA A 90 10.87 -18.53 -12.93
C ALA A 90 10.69 -19.99 -12.53
N HIS A 91 10.26 -20.82 -13.47
CA HIS A 91 10.15 -22.26 -13.28
C HIS A 91 10.73 -23.02 -14.47
N SER A 92 11.10 -24.28 -14.25
CA SER A 92 11.58 -25.17 -15.32
C SER A 92 10.45 -25.55 -16.29
N LYS A 93 10.80 -26.04 -17.49
CA LYS A 93 9.83 -26.44 -18.52
C LYS A 93 8.83 -27.51 -18.06
N ARG A 94 9.21 -28.35 -17.10
CA ARG A 94 8.33 -29.42 -16.59
C ARG A 94 7.25 -28.92 -15.65
N VAL A 95 7.41 -27.74 -15.05
CA VAL A 95 6.43 -27.19 -14.12
C VAL A 95 5.29 -26.60 -14.95
N GLN A 96 4.10 -27.19 -14.80
CA GLN A 96 2.85 -26.70 -15.37
C GLN A 96 1.93 -26.23 -14.24
N GLY A 97 1.02 -25.30 -14.55
CA GLY A 97 0.02 -24.83 -13.58
C GLY A 97 0.55 -23.86 -12.52
N PHE A 98 1.81 -23.40 -12.63
CA PHE A 98 2.34 -22.35 -11.76
C PHE A 98 1.41 -21.13 -11.78
N THR A 99 1.04 -20.68 -10.57
CA THR A 99 0.23 -19.47 -10.36
C THR A 99 1.04 -18.57 -9.44
N SER A 100 1.28 -17.32 -9.85
CA SER A 100 1.98 -16.36 -9.00
C SER A 100 1.26 -16.20 -7.65
N PRO A 101 2.01 -16.10 -6.55
CA PRO A 101 1.42 -15.97 -5.23
C PRO A 101 0.68 -14.62 -5.09
N VAL A 102 -0.36 -14.58 -4.27
CA VAL A 102 -1.15 -13.35 -4.02
C VAL A 102 -0.40 -12.40 -3.09
N THR A 103 0.36 -12.95 -2.15
CA THR A 103 1.25 -12.19 -1.26
C THR A 103 2.65 -12.80 -1.24
N GLU A 104 3.66 -12.03 -0.83
CA GLU A 104 5.04 -12.53 -0.64
C GLU A 104 5.16 -13.54 0.53
N TYR A 105 4.06 -13.78 1.25
CA TYR A 105 3.99 -14.73 2.36
C TYR A 105 3.43 -16.09 1.94
N ASP A 106 2.95 -16.22 0.70
CA ASP A 106 2.42 -17.47 0.15
C ASP A 106 3.51 -18.24 -0.61
N MET A 107 3.58 -19.55 -0.39
CA MET A 107 4.38 -20.45 -1.22
C MET A 107 3.54 -20.88 -2.43
N PRO A 108 3.91 -20.59 -3.69
CA PRO A 108 3.07 -20.87 -4.86
C PRO A 108 3.17 -22.33 -5.33
N TYR A 109 2.80 -23.28 -4.47
CA TYR A 109 2.78 -24.72 -4.80
C TYR A 109 1.44 -25.16 -5.41
N GLU A 110 0.41 -24.34 -5.27
CA GLU A 110 -0.95 -24.65 -5.69
C GLU A 110 -1.00 -24.92 -7.19
N LYS A 111 -1.76 -25.97 -7.56
CA LYS A 111 -2.04 -26.36 -8.96
C LYS A 111 -0.82 -26.80 -9.78
N ILE A 112 0.37 -26.88 -9.19
CA ILE A 112 1.55 -27.40 -9.88
C ILE A 112 1.33 -28.87 -10.26
N VAL A 113 1.54 -29.16 -11.54
CA VAL A 113 1.70 -30.52 -12.08
C VAL A 113 3.04 -30.59 -12.79
N LEU A 114 3.77 -31.69 -12.60
CA LEU A 114 5.05 -31.90 -13.27
C LEU A 114 4.84 -32.80 -14.48
N ALA A 115 5.23 -32.32 -15.66
CA ALA A 115 5.44 -33.19 -16.81
C ALA A 115 6.69 -34.06 -16.58
N ASP A 116 6.67 -35.28 -17.13
CA ASP A 116 7.82 -36.19 -17.12
C ASP A 116 9.04 -35.61 -17.87
#